data_AF-A0A1J7JUZ2-F1
#
_entry.id   AF-A0A1J7JUZ2-F1
#
_cell.length_a   1.000
_cell.length_b   1.000
_cell.length_c   1.000
_cell.angle_alpha   90.00
_cell.angle_beta   90.00
_cell.angle_gamma   90.00
#
_symmetry.space_group_name_H-M   'P 1'
#
loop_
_entity.id
_entity.type
_entity.pdbx_description
1 polymer ?
#
loop_
_entity_poly.entity_id
_entity_poly.type
_entity_poly.pdbx_seq_one_letter_code
_entity_poly.pdbx_strand_id
1 'polypeptide(L)'
;MGLEAWDKALRANGFTGVDFDIADCEQPQFQRWTVMLTSVAPEQEASAVNPSSLSNPSLVTIVHAESTLSPSQQKWLSQLGEAIYITTGIQATLESLEEVQPGESQVHILATDIAKDGDMLDDMDESMFHKLRRVLLESRGVLWLSNGAGPDASATPASSQVQGLLRTLRHENVDRSYVLLDLPATWTEEADVVIKHVIGVLRQTLLNKEFGHANADWEYAIQDSVVHVPRIFPAMGSKEESKTKTFQPFQGPHRPLVWEEALDSGEGGFVEQWCGAADELADGVVQIELDALAKVSRQYLLWSMIITRSILDK
;
A
#
# COMPACT_ATOMS: atom_id res chain seq x y z
N MET A 1 -26.40 4.30 7.88
CA MET A 1 -27.29 3.15 7.61
C MET A 1 -27.31 2.31 8.88
N GLY A 2 -28.47 1.97 9.43
CA GLY A 2 -28.57 1.27 10.74
C GLY A 2 -28.30 -0.23 10.65
N LEU A 3 -28.07 -0.89 11.80
CA LEU A 3 -27.74 -2.32 11.89
C LEU A 3 -28.79 -3.21 11.20
N GLU A 4 -30.08 -2.90 11.36
CA GLU A 4 -31.18 -3.63 10.71
C GLU A 4 -31.16 -3.55 9.18
N ALA A 5 -30.74 -2.41 8.64
CA ALA A 5 -30.62 -2.24 7.19
C ALA A 5 -29.45 -3.07 6.64
N TRP A 6 -28.36 -3.19 7.40
CA TRP A 6 -27.25 -4.07 7.07
C TRP A 6 -27.60 -5.54 7.21
N ASP A 7 -28.30 -5.95 8.27
CA ASP A 7 -28.78 -7.34 8.43
C ASP A 7 -29.66 -7.75 7.24
N LYS A 8 -30.61 -6.88 6.86
CA LYS A 8 -31.46 -7.12 5.69
C LYS A 8 -30.65 -7.21 4.40
N ALA A 9 -29.68 -6.31 4.20
CA ALA A 9 -28.84 -6.31 3.01
C ALA A 9 -27.97 -7.58 2.92
N LEU A 10 -27.38 -8.01 4.03
CA LEU A 10 -26.55 -9.23 4.10
C LEU A 10 -27.38 -10.49 3.81
N ARG A 11 -28.58 -10.61 4.41
CA ARG A 11 -29.50 -11.72 4.12
C ARG A 11 -29.94 -11.76 2.66
N ALA A 12 -30.19 -10.60 2.06
CA ALA A 12 -30.57 -10.50 0.65
C ALA A 12 -29.44 -10.94 -0.31
N ASN A 13 -28.19 -11.01 0.16
CA ASN A 13 -27.01 -11.35 -0.64
C ASN A 13 -26.36 -12.68 -0.22
N GLY A 14 -27.12 -13.61 0.38
CA GLY A 14 -26.64 -14.98 0.63
C GLY A 14 -25.87 -15.19 1.94
N PHE A 15 -25.87 -14.20 2.83
CA PHE A 15 -25.30 -14.34 4.18
C PHE A 15 -26.40 -14.64 5.22
N THR A 16 -26.00 -15.08 6.41
CA THR A 16 -26.90 -15.36 7.55
C THR A 16 -27.44 -14.09 8.22
N GLY A 17 -27.04 -12.90 7.76
CA GLY A 17 -27.31 -11.63 8.43
C GLY A 17 -26.20 -11.22 9.39
N VAL A 18 -26.43 -10.23 10.24
CA VAL A 18 -25.44 -9.84 11.27
C VAL A 18 -25.50 -10.88 12.39
N ASP A 19 -24.46 -11.71 12.51
CA ASP A 19 -24.36 -12.72 13.57
C ASP A 19 -23.91 -12.11 14.89
N PHE A 20 -23.06 -11.09 14.80
CA PHE A 20 -22.50 -10.40 15.94
C PHE A 20 -22.08 -8.99 15.55
N ASP A 21 -22.22 -8.03 16.45
CA ASP A 21 -21.72 -6.69 16.27
C ASP A 21 -21.00 -6.16 17.52
N ILE A 22 -19.91 -5.42 17.30
CA ILE A 22 -19.16 -4.72 18.34
C ILE A 22 -19.20 -3.24 18.04
N ALA A 23 -19.92 -2.49 18.88
CA ALA A 23 -19.88 -1.05 18.89
C ALA A 23 -18.57 -0.53 19.52
N ASP A 24 -18.12 0.65 19.07
CA ASP A 24 -16.96 1.34 19.64
C ASP A 24 -17.22 1.94 21.03
N CYS A 25 -18.50 2.11 21.39
CA CYS A 25 -18.93 2.62 22.68
C CYS A 25 -20.20 1.90 23.15
N GLU A 26 -20.30 1.65 24.46
CA GLU A 26 -21.50 1.08 25.08
C GLU A 26 -22.69 2.06 25.12
N GLN A 27 -22.41 3.37 25.03
CA GLN A 27 -23.45 4.40 25.06
C GLN A 27 -23.91 4.72 23.63
N PRO A 28 -25.15 4.39 23.25
CA PRO A 28 -25.61 4.51 21.86
C PRO A 28 -25.51 5.92 21.28
N GLN A 29 -25.61 6.96 22.13
CA GLN A 29 -25.48 8.36 21.69
C GLN A 29 -24.06 8.78 21.29
N PHE A 30 -23.04 8.02 21.66
CA PHE A 30 -21.63 8.29 21.35
C PHE A 30 -21.01 7.25 20.42
N GLN A 31 -21.80 6.27 19.96
CA GLN A 31 -21.37 5.26 19.02
C GLN A 31 -21.10 5.90 17.65
N ARG A 32 -19.88 5.73 17.12
CA ARG A 32 -19.47 6.27 15.83
C ARG A 32 -19.29 5.18 14.77
N TRP A 33 -18.95 3.97 15.18
CA TRP A 33 -18.78 2.84 14.26
C TRP A 33 -19.14 1.50 14.93
N THR A 34 -19.31 0.47 14.11
CA THR A 34 -19.55 -0.90 14.57
C THR A 34 -18.85 -1.89 13.65
N VAL A 35 -18.26 -2.93 14.23
CA VAL A 35 -17.75 -4.10 13.49
C VAL A 35 -18.86 -5.13 13.46
N MET A 36 -19.26 -5.57 12.27
CA MET A 36 -20.25 -6.63 12.10
C MET A 36 -19.56 -7.91 11.61
N LEU A 37 -19.91 -9.03 12.23
CA LEU A 37 -19.54 -10.38 11.78
C LEU A 37 -20.77 -11.03 11.15
N THR A 38 -20.56 -11.74 10.04
CA THR A 38 -21.61 -12.45 9.32
C THR A 38 -21.04 -13.76 8.78
N SER A 39 -21.88 -14.79 8.72
CA SER A 39 -21.55 -16.09 8.17
C SER A 39 -22.20 -16.23 6.81
N VAL A 40 -21.57 -17.04 5.95
CA VAL A 40 -22.19 -17.43 4.70
C VAL A 40 -23.33 -18.41 5.02
N ALA A 41 -24.52 -18.18 4.47
CA ALA A 41 -25.63 -19.11 4.68
C ALA A 41 -25.30 -20.44 3.98
N PRO A 42 -25.55 -21.61 4.63
CA PRO A 42 -25.38 -22.88 3.96
C PRO A 42 -26.36 -22.96 2.77
N GLU A 43 -25.84 -22.95 1.55
CA GLU A 43 -26.64 -23.02 0.33
C GLU A 43 -27.46 -24.32 0.29
N GLN A 44 -28.78 -24.21 0.21
CA GLN A 44 -29.54 -25.14 -0.63
C GLN A 44 -29.06 -24.90 -2.05
N GLU A 45 -28.42 -25.90 -2.65
CA GLU A 45 -27.88 -25.95 -4.01
C GLU A 45 -28.67 -25.07 -5.01
N ALA A 46 -28.31 -23.80 -5.09
CA ALA A 46 -28.86 -22.82 -6.00
C ALA A 46 -27.68 -21.94 -6.43
N SER A 47 -26.96 -22.47 -7.41
CA SER A 47 -26.01 -21.73 -8.24
C SER A 47 -24.96 -20.93 -7.46
N ALA A 48 -24.15 -21.63 -6.66
CA ALA A 48 -22.75 -21.24 -6.54
C ALA A 48 -22.22 -20.97 -7.95
N VAL A 49 -21.77 -19.74 -8.19
CA VAL A 49 -20.87 -19.46 -9.32
C VAL A 49 -19.66 -20.35 -9.10
N ASN A 50 -19.69 -21.48 -9.78
CA ASN A 50 -18.59 -22.42 -9.91
C ASN A 50 -17.26 -21.65 -10.11
N PRO A 51 -16.31 -21.66 -9.16
CA PRO A 51 -14.95 -21.23 -9.45
C PRO A 51 -14.26 -22.18 -10.47
N SER A 52 -14.92 -23.28 -10.81
CA SER A 52 -14.46 -24.32 -11.73
C SER A 52 -14.55 -23.97 -13.22
N SER A 53 -14.76 -22.70 -13.61
CA SER A 53 -14.73 -22.29 -15.02
C SER A 53 -13.53 -21.43 -15.44
N LEU A 54 -12.63 -21.04 -14.52
CA LEU A 54 -11.39 -20.36 -14.92
C LEU A 54 -10.47 -21.37 -15.61
N SER A 55 -10.66 -21.51 -16.92
CA SER A 55 -9.74 -22.21 -17.80
C SER A 55 -8.34 -21.65 -17.63
N ASN A 56 -7.34 -22.50 -17.87
CA ASN A 56 -5.96 -22.02 -17.98
C ASN A 56 -5.93 -20.85 -18.97
N PRO A 57 -5.19 -19.77 -18.67
CA PRO A 57 -5.05 -18.69 -19.62
C PRO A 57 -4.52 -19.27 -20.92
N SER A 58 -5.21 -18.99 -22.01
CA SER A 58 -4.88 -19.53 -23.33
C SER A 58 -3.72 -18.80 -23.99
N LEU A 59 -3.40 -17.60 -23.50
CA LEU A 59 -2.38 -16.72 -24.06
C LEU A 59 -1.77 -15.83 -22.96
N VAL A 60 -0.46 -15.59 -23.08
CA VAL A 60 0.24 -14.52 -22.37
C VAL A 60 0.65 -13.46 -23.38
N THR A 61 0.40 -12.19 -23.10
CA THR A 61 0.86 -11.08 -23.96
C THR A 61 1.83 -10.20 -23.19
N ILE A 62 3.05 -10.09 -23.70
CA ILE A 62 4.07 -9.17 -23.21
C ILE A 62 3.85 -7.83 -23.92
N VAL A 63 3.59 -6.78 -23.16
CA VAL A 63 3.22 -5.46 -23.68
C VAL A 63 4.36 -4.48 -23.42
N HIS A 64 4.78 -3.75 -24.45
CA HIS A 64 5.73 -2.64 -24.33
C HIS A 64 5.07 -1.31 -24.72
N ALA A 65 5.55 -0.20 -24.14
CA ALA A 65 5.06 1.14 -24.45
C ALA A 65 5.87 1.83 -25.56
N GLU A 66 7.15 1.48 -25.69
CA GLU A 66 8.07 2.16 -26.63
C GLU A 66 7.70 1.86 -28.08
N SER A 67 7.66 2.89 -28.93
CA SER A 67 7.50 2.73 -30.39
C SER A 67 8.69 1.99 -31.01
N THR A 68 9.86 1.98 -30.35
CA THR A 68 11.05 1.25 -30.80
C THR A 68 11.85 0.75 -29.61
N LEU A 69 11.86 -0.57 -29.41
CA LEU A 69 12.64 -1.23 -28.37
C LEU A 69 14.14 -1.20 -28.69
N SER A 70 14.98 -0.98 -27.69
CA SER A 70 16.43 -1.19 -27.85
C SER A 70 16.75 -2.66 -28.20
N PRO A 71 17.86 -2.95 -28.90
CA PRO A 71 18.23 -4.32 -29.24
C PRO A 71 18.33 -5.27 -28.04
N SER A 72 18.79 -4.75 -26.89
CA SER A 72 18.86 -5.50 -25.63
C SER A 72 17.48 -5.81 -25.05
N GLN A 73 16.56 -4.84 -25.04
CA GLN A 73 15.17 -5.06 -24.61
C GLN A 73 14.46 -6.05 -25.51
N GLN A 74 14.53 -5.86 -26.83
CA GLN A 74 13.92 -6.75 -27.81
C GLN A 74 14.40 -8.19 -27.62
N LYS A 75 15.73 -8.37 -27.47
CA LYS A 75 16.32 -9.70 -27.23
C LYS A 75 15.79 -10.32 -25.95
N TRP A 76 15.80 -9.56 -24.84
CA TRP A 76 15.37 -10.07 -23.54
C TRP A 76 13.89 -10.42 -23.50
N LEU A 77 13.01 -9.57 -24.04
CA LEU A 77 11.57 -9.84 -24.13
C LEU A 77 11.27 -11.06 -25.02
N SER A 78 12.04 -11.25 -26.10
CA SER A 78 11.94 -12.45 -26.93
C SER A 78 12.35 -13.71 -26.15
N GLN A 79 13.45 -13.64 -25.39
CA GLN A 79 13.91 -14.75 -24.53
C GLN A 79 12.90 -15.06 -23.42
N LEU A 80 12.28 -14.04 -22.83
CA LEU A 80 11.21 -14.20 -21.85
C LEU A 80 10.02 -14.94 -22.46
N GLY A 81 9.56 -14.53 -23.65
CA GLY A 81 8.46 -15.19 -24.36
C GLY A 81 8.75 -16.66 -24.68
N GLU A 82 9.95 -16.97 -25.15
CA GLU A 82 10.40 -18.35 -25.39
C GLU A 82 10.43 -19.17 -24.09
N ALA A 83 10.98 -18.61 -23.02
CA ALA A 83 11.08 -19.29 -21.73
C ALA A 83 9.70 -19.53 -21.09
N ILE A 84 8.73 -18.62 -21.26
CA ILE A 84 7.33 -18.83 -20.88
C ILE A 84 6.77 -20.05 -21.61
N TYR A 85 6.94 -20.13 -22.92
CA TYR A 85 6.46 -21.26 -23.72
C TYR A 85 7.09 -22.58 -23.29
N ILE A 86 8.42 -22.63 -23.14
CA ILE A 86 9.15 -23.83 -22.71
C ILE A 86 8.66 -24.31 -21.32
N THR A 87 8.38 -23.37 -20.41
CA THR A 87 8.11 -23.69 -19.00
C THR A 87 6.63 -23.97 -18.72
N THR A 88 5.73 -23.39 -19.50
CA THR A 88 4.27 -23.41 -19.24
C THR A 88 3.45 -24.05 -20.35
N GLY A 89 4.00 -24.16 -21.56
CA GLY A 89 3.28 -24.57 -22.77
C GLY A 89 2.34 -23.50 -23.33
N ILE A 90 2.27 -22.31 -22.70
CA ILE A 90 1.41 -21.20 -23.14
C ILE A 90 2.20 -20.33 -24.11
N GLN A 91 1.59 -19.99 -25.25
CA GLN A 91 2.21 -19.08 -26.22
C GLN A 91 2.28 -17.66 -25.64
N ALA A 92 3.44 -17.03 -25.78
CA ALA A 92 3.64 -15.63 -25.46
C ALA A 92 3.71 -14.80 -26.75
N THR A 93 2.93 -13.73 -26.86
CA THR A 93 3.07 -12.72 -27.92
C THR A 93 3.73 -11.46 -27.38
N LEU A 94 4.49 -10.76 -28.22
CA LEU A 94 5.04 -9.45 -27.91
C LEU A 94 4.26 -8.42 -28.73
N GLU A 95 3.62 -7.48 -28.04
CA GLU A 95 2.73 -6.47 -28.65
C GLU A 95 3.00 -5.08 -28.05
N SER A 96 2.71 -4.03 -28.82
CA SER A 96 2.73 -2.67 -28.32
C SER A 96 1.44 -2.35 -27.53
N LEU A 97 1.51 -1.41 -26.59
CA LEU A 97 0.32 -0.94 -25.84
C LEU A 97 -0.76 -0.34 -26.75
N GLU A 98 -0.38 0.18 -27.92
CA GLU A 98 -1.34 0.72 -28.89
C GLU A 98 -2.17 -0.37 -29.57
N GLU A 99 -1.56 -1.52 -29.83
CA GLU A 99 -2.13 -2.63 -30.61
C GLU A 99 -2.81 -3.68 -29.74
N VAL A 100 -2.41 -3.79 -28.47
CA VAL A 100 -2.89 -4.84 -27.57
C VAL A 100 -4.41 -4.82 -27.43
N GLN A 101 -5.00 -6.00 -27.56
CA GLN A 101 -6.43 -6.22 -27.35
C GLN A 101 -6.62 -7.15 -26.15
N PRO A 102 -6.92 -6.59 -24.97
CA PRO A 102 -7.09 -7.41 -23.77
C PRO A 102 -8.36 -8.25 -23.84
N GLY A 103 -8.35 -9.38 -23.13
CA GLY A 103 -9.47 -10.30 -23.03
C GLY A 103 -9.57 -10.94 -21.65
N GLU A 104 -10.78 -11.35 -21.28
CA GLU A 104 -11.10 -11.86 -19.94
C GLU A 104 -10.36 -13.15 -19.57
N SER A 105 -9.82 -13.88 -20.55
CA SER A 105 -9.01 -15.10 -20.36
C SER A 105 -7.51 -14.88 -20.55
N GLN A 106 -7.07 -13.67 -20.84
CA GLN A 106 -5.68 -13.34 -21.14
C GLN A 106 -4.95 -12.78 -19.92
N VAL A 107 -3.67 -13.15 -19.82
CA VAL A 107 -2.74 -12.58 -18.84
C VAL A 107 -1.77 -11.67 -19.56
N HIS A 108 -1.55 -10.48 -19.02
CA HIS A 108 -0.64 -9.51 -19.61
C HIS A 108 0.58 -9.30 -18.72
N ILE A 109 1.76 -9.25 -19.35
CA ILE A 109 3.01 -8.84 -18.73
C ILE A 109 3.31 -7.44 -19.24
N LEU A 110 3.13 -6.42 -18.42
CA LEU A 110 3.44 -5.03 -18.78
C LEU A 110 4.93 -4.79 -18.54
N ALA A 111 5.69 -4.62 -19.62
CA ALA A 111 7.12 -4.30 -19.62
C ALA A 111 7.34 -2.83 -20.01
N THR A 112 6.44 -1.95 -19.57
CA THR A 112 6.41 -0.53 -19.94
C THR A 112 7.44 0.29 -19.18
N ASP A 113 7.75 -0.09 -17.94
CA ASP A 113 8.59 0.67 -17.00
C ASP A 113 9.90 -0.06 -16.64
N ILE A 114 10.41 -0.91 -17.55
CA ILE A 114 11.70 -1.61 -17.37
C ILE A 114 12.92 -0.78 -17.84
N ALA A 115 12.66 0.29 -18.60
CA ALA A 115 13.66 1.22 -19.09
C ALA A 115 13.99 2.29 -18.05
N LYS A 116 15.23 2.79 -18.04
CA LYS A 116 15.75 3.69 -17.00
C LYS A 116 15.05 5.06 -16.92
N ASP A 117 14.43 5.50 -18.01
CA ASP A 117 13.65 6.73 -18.12
C ASP A 117 12.20 6.42 -18.58
N GLY A 118 11.74 5.19 -18.33
CA GLY A 118 10.51 4.63 -18.90
C GLY A 118 9.29 4.73 -18.01
N ASP A 119 9.24 5.67 -17.06
CA ASP A 119 8.10 5.83 -16.15
C ASP A 119 6.85 6.28 -16.95
N MET A 120 6.12 5.31 -17.50
CA MET A 120 5.05 5.49 -18.47
C MET A 120 3.93 6.35 -17.89
N LEU A 121 3.68 6.24 -16.58
CA LEU A 121 2.62 6.98 -15.90
C LEU A 121 2.91 8.49 -15.76
N ASP A 122 4.17 8.92 -15.87
CA ASP A 122 4.55 10.33 -15.64
C ASP A 122 4.30 11.22 -16.87
N ASP A 123 4.48 10.67 -18.08
CA ASP A 123 4.33 11.39 -19.37
C ASP A 123 3.24 10.77 -20.26
N MET A 124 2.20 10.20 -19.66
CA MET A 124 1.13 9.51 -20.39
C MET A 124 0.12 10.49 -21.00
N ASP A 125 -0.17 10.35 -22.29
CA ASP A 125 -1.27 11.05 -22.93
C ASP A 125 -2.64 10.37 -22.68
N GLU A 126 -3.73 11.05 -23.06
CA GLU A 126 -5.10 10.55 -22.88
C GLU A 126 -5.34 9.22 -23.62
N SER A 127 -4.73 9.04 -24.80
CA SER A 127 -4.89 7.84 -25.62
C SER A 127 -4.23 6.62 -24.95
N MET A 128 -2.99 6.79 -24.50
CA MET A 128 -2.22 5.79 -23.77
C MET A 128 -2.91 5.42 -22.46
N PHE A 129 -3.45 6.40 -21.72
CA PHE A 129 -4.24 6.15 -20.52
C PHE A 129 -5.45 5.26 -20.81
N HIS A 130 -6.20 5.56 -21.87
CA HIS A 130 -7.34 4.74 -22.25
C HIS A 130 -6.94 3.30 -22.61
N LYS A 131 -5.82 3.12 -23.33
CA LYS A 131 -5.31 1.79 -23.67
C LYS A 131 -4.87 1.02 -22.44
N LEU A 132 -4.07 1.64 -21.57
CA LEU A 132 -3.64 1.07 -20.31
C LEU A 132 -4.84 0.67 -19.44
N ARG A 133 -5.81 1.58 -19.29
CA ARG A 133 -7.05 1.32 -18.54
C ARG A 133 -7.78 0.09 -19.06
N ARG A 134 -7.88 -0.07 -20.38
CA ARG A 134 -8.50 -1.27 -20.98
C ARG A 134 -7.72 -2.52 -20.61
N VAL A 135 -6.39 -2.51 -20.72
CA VAL A 135 -5.57 -3.67 -20.29
C VAL A 135 -5.81 -3.98 -18.81
N LEU A 136 -5.77 -2.99 -17.93
CA LEU A 136 -5.95 -3.20 -16.49
C LEU A 136 -7.36 -3.69 -16.12
N LEU A 137 -8.40 -3.25 -16.83
CA LEU A 137 -9.79 -3.55 -16.49
C LEU A 137 -10.41 -4.71 -17.27
N GLU A 138 -9.87 -5.11 -18.42
CA GLU A 138 -10.42 -6.18 -19.25
C GLU A 138 -9.63 -7.49 -19.11
N SER A 139 -8.36 -7.44 -18.68
CA SER A 139 -7.47 -8.61 -18.54
C SER A 139 -7.72 -9.45 -17.30
N ARG A 140 -7.60 -10.79 -17.40
CA ARG A 140 -7.73 -11.71 -16.26
C ARG A 140 -6.76 -11.39 -15.12
N GLY A 141 -5.54 -11.04 -15.49
CA GLY A 141 -4.50 -10.66 -14.55
C GLY A 141 -3.35 -9.96 -15.24
N VAL A 142 -2.62 -9.17 -14.48
CA VAL A 142 -1.53 -8.33 -14.96
C VAL A 142 -0.32 -8.52 -14.06
N LEU A 143 0.82 -8.83 -14.68
CA LEU A 143 2.15 -8.76 -14.07
C LEU A 143 2.84 -7.52 -14.62
N TRP A 144 3.07 -6.53 -13.78
CA TRP A 144 3.79 -5.31 -14.15
C TRP A 144 5.26 -5.46 -13.78
N LEU A 145 6.14 -5.28 -14.76
CA LEU A 145 7.58 -5.27 -14.60
C LEU A 145 8.06 -3.81 -14.49
N SER A 146 8.74 -3.48 -13.40
CA SER A 146 9.35 -2.17 -13.18
C SER A 146 10.86 -2.30 -13.01
N ASN A 147 11.58 -1.19 -13.13
CA ASN A 147 12.98 -1.08 -12.76
C ASN A 147 13.17 0.18 -11.92
N GLY A 148 13.08 0.02 -10.59
CA GLY A 148 13.23 1.12 -9.62
C GLY A 148 12.00 1.39 -8.76
N ALA A 149 10.91 0.62 -8.88
CA ALA A 149 9.75 0.76 -7.99
C ALA A 149 9.93 0.03 -6.64
N GLY A 150 11.04 -0.67 -6.46
CA GLY A 150 11.37 -1.47 -5.28
C GLY A 150 11.94 -0.66 -4.11
N PRO A 151 12.28 -1.32 -2.99
CA PRO A 151 12.73 -0.68 -1.76
C PRO A 151 14.15 -0.09 -1.83
N ASP A 152 14.83 -0.14 -2.99
CA ASP A 152 16.20 0.31 -3.14
C ASP A 152 16.31 1.85 -3.21
N ALA A 153 17.48 2.36 -2.82
CA ALA A 153 17.79 3.80 -2.77
C ALA A 153 17.77 4.50 -4.15
N SER A 154 17.54 3.76 -5.24
CA SER A 154 17.40 4.29 -6.59
C SER A 154 15.94 4.58 -6.99
N ALA A 155 14.97 4.31 -6.11
CA ALA A 155 13.57 4.52 -6.41
C ALA A 155 13.24 6.00 -6.61
N THR A 156 12.68 6.33 -7.78
CA THR A 156 12.15 7.66 -8.08
C THR A 156 10.68 7.74 -7.66
N PRO A 157 10.15 8.93 -7.34
CA PRO A 157 8.72 9.09 -7.12
C PRO A 157 7.86 8.63 -8.30
N ALA A 158 8.37 8.82 -9.53
CA ALA A 158 7.70 8.42 -10.76
C ALA A 158 7.59 6.89 -10.89
N SER A 159 8.68 6.14 -10.68
CA SER A 159 8.64 4.66 -10.66
C SER A 159 7.73 4.07 -9.58
N SER A 160 7.50 4.79 -8.48
CA SER A 160 6.59 4.37 -7.40
C SER A 160 5.10 4.54 -7.73
N GLN A 161 4.74 5.28 -8.79
CA GLN A 161 3.34 5.52 -9.17
C GLN A 161 2.61 4.21 -9.50
N VAL A 162 3.30 3.28 -10.19
CA VAL A 162 2.75 1.96 -10.55
C VAL A 162 2.36 1.18 -9.31
N GLN A 163 3.19 1.21 -8.26
CA GLN A 163 2.89 0.54 -7.00
C GLN A 163 1.59 1.07 -6.36
N GLY A 164 1.42 2.39 -6.33
CA GLY A 164 0.19 3.02 -5.85
C GLY A 164 -1.04 2.64 -6.67
N LEU A 165 -0.93 2.70 -8.01
CA LEU A 165 -2.01 2.33 -8.93
C LEU A 165 -2.46 0.87 -8.72
N LEU A 166 -1.52 -0.07 -8.67
CA LEU A 166 -1.85 -1.49 -8.49
C LEU A 166 -2.42 -1.78 -7.11
N ARG A 167 -1.95 -1.09 -6.05
CA ARG A 167 -2.57 -1.17 -4.72
C ARG A 167 -4.02 -0.75 -4.76
N THR A 168 -4.34 0.37 -5.41
CA THR A 168 -5.72 0.85 -5.56
C THR A 168 -6.57 -0.16 -6.33
N LEU A 169 -6.10 -0.63 -7.48
CA LEU A 169 -6.83 -1.60 -8.32
C LEU A 169 -7.14 -2.91 -7.61
N ARG A 170 -6.24 -3.40 -6.75
CA ARG A 170 -6.49 -4.59 -5.92
C ARG A 170 -7.61 -4.41 -4.91
N HIS A 171 -7.82 -3.21 -4.40
CA HIS A 171 -8.93 -2.92 -3.48
C HIS A 171 -10.24 -2.68 -4.23
N GLU A 172 -10.19 -2.26 -5.50
CA GLU A 172 -11.37 -2.00 -6.32
C GLU A 172 -11.91 -3.26 -7.01
N ASN A 173 -11.03 -4.13 -7.50
CA ASN A 173 -11.39 -5.32 -8.29
C ASN A 173 -10.77 -6.59 -7.69
N VAL A 174 -11.50 -7.23 -6.77
CA VAL A 174 -11.03 -8.44 -6.07
C VAL A 174 -10.92 -9.65 -7.02
N ASP A 175 -11.69 -9.67 -8.10
CA ASP A 175 -11.71 -10.78 -9.07
C ASP A 175 -10.50 -10.81 -10.02
N ARG A 176 -9.66 -9.75 -10.02
CA ARG A 176 -8.50 -9.62 -10.91
C ARG A 176 -7.21 -9.64 -10.10
N SER A 177 -6.18 -10.25 -10.67
CA SER A 177 -4.87 -10.34 -10.02
C SER A 177 -3.91 -9.32 -10.60
N TYR A 178 -3.44 -8.40 -9.76
CA TYR A 178 -2.48 -7.35 -10.11
C TYR A 178 -1.18 -7.54 -9.34
N VAL A 179 -0.12 -7.87 -10.04
CA VAL A 179 1.18 -8.21 -9.46
C VAL A 179 2.22 -7.22 -9.94
N LEU A 180 3.04 -6.71 -9.02
CA LEU A 180 4.22 -5.90 -9.32
C LEU A 180 5.48 -6.75 -9.12
N LEU A 181 6.40 -6.71 -10.06
CA LEU A 181 7.72 -7.29 -9.95
C LEU A 181 8.78 -6.27 -10.36
N ASP A 182 9.55 -5.81 -9.39
CA ASP A 182 10.68 -4.92 -9.61
C ASP A 182 11.93 -5.70 -10.03
N LEU A 183 12.53 -5.30 -11.14
CA LEU A 183 13.72 -5.91 -11.73
C LEU A 183 14.98 -5.16 -11.28
N PRO A 184 16.13 -5.85 -11.14
CA PRO A 184 17.39 -5.19 -10.83
C PRO A 184 17.84 -4.34 -12.03
N ALA A 185 18.63 -3.29 -11.80
CA ALA A 185 19.20 -2.48 -12.88
C ALA A 185 20.03 -3.31 -13.90
N THR A 186 20.56 -4.45 -13.47
CA THR A 186 21.33 -5.42 -14.27
C THR A 186 20.46 -6.46 -14.98
N TRP A 187 19.14 -6.24 -15.11
CA TRP A 187 18.21 -7.25 -15.64
C TRP A 187 18.54 -7.78 -17.05
N THR A 188 19.21 -6.98 -17.88
CA THR A 188 19.72 -7.41 -19.20
C THR A 188 21.01 -8.22 -19.13
N GLU A 189 21.85 -7.96 -18.13
CA GLU A 189 23.15 -8.62 -17.92
C GLU A 189 22.95 -10.00 -17.27
N GLU A 190 22.00 -10.10 -16.34
CA GLU A 190 21.62 -11.32 -15.61
C GLU A 190 20.36 -11.99 -16.19
N ALA A 191 20.20 -11.91 -17.52
CA ALA A 191 18.95 -12.26 -18.22
C ALA A 191 18.38 -13.64 -17.81
N ASP A 192 19.20 -14.69 -17.78
CA ASP A 192 18.74 -16.06 -17.50
C ASP A 192 18.14 -16.19 -16.08
N VAL A 193 18.78 -15.55 -15.09
CA VAL A 193 18.33 -15.59 -13.69
C VAL A 193 17.06 -14.77 -13.52
N VAL A 194 17.04 -13.56 -14.08
CA VAL A 194 15.88 -12.67 -13.97
C VAL A 194 14.66 -13.26 -14.69
N ILE A 195 14.82 -13.79 -15.90
CA ILE A 195 13.73 -14.45 -16.65
C ILE A 195 13.17 -15.64 -15.86
N LYS A 196 14.04 -16.46 -15.26
CA LYS A 196 13.61 -17.58 -14.41
C LYS A 196 12.74 -17.10 -13.25
N HIS A 197 13.11 -16.01 -12.60
CA HIS A 197 12.33 -15.42 -11.50
C HIS A 197 11.01 -14.81 -11.98
N VAL A 198 11.00 -14.08 -13.09
CA VAL A 198 9.77 -13.57 -13.73
C VAL A 198 8.77 -14.69 -13.99
N ILE A 199 9.24 -15.82 -14.55
CA ILE A 199 8.39 -17.00 -14.80
C ILE A 199 7.91 -17.64 -13.51
N GLY A 200 8.77 -17.71 -12.48
CA GLY A 200 8.41 -18.21 -11.16
C GLY A 200 7.25 -17.42 -10.55
N VAL A 201 7.37 -16.08 -10.54
CA VAL A 201 6.34 -15.16 -10.05
C VAL A 201 5.08 -15.28 -10.88
N LEU A 202 5.18 -15.25 -12.22
CA LEU A 202 4.05 -15.42 -13.14
C LEU A 202 3.28 -16.72 -12.85
N ARG A 203 4.00 -17.83 -12.65
CA ARG A 203 3.39 -19.13 -12.35
C ARG A 203 2.70 -19.15 -11.00
N GLN A 204 3.36 -18.63 -9.97
CA GLN A 204 2.84 -18.63 -8.61
C GLN A 204 1.60 -17.75 -8.47
N THR A 205 1.53 -16.66 -9.22
CA THR A 205 0.51 -15.62 -9.03
C THR A 205 -0.61 -15.69 -10.07
N LEU A 206 -0.27 -15.76 -11.36
CA LEU A 206 -1.25 -15.58 -12.44
C LEU A 206 -1.60 -16.89 -13.16
N LEU A 207 -0.76 -17.95 -13.10
CA LEU A 207 -1.02 -19.19 -13.84
C LEU A 207 -1.45 -20.38 -12.98
N ASN A 208 -1.40 -20.28 -11.64
CA ASN A 208 -1.79 -21.38 -10.76
C ASN A 208 -3.33 -21.51 -10.70
N LYS A 209 -3.84 -22.76 -10.77
CA LYS A 209 -5.27 -23.09 -10.78
C LYS A 209 -5.92 -23.11 -9.40
N GLU A 210 -5.12 -23.28 -8.35
CA GLU A 210 -5.57 -23.27 -6.96
C GLU A 210 -5.79 -21.81 -6.55
N PHE A 211 -6.82 -21.20 -7.14
CA PHE A 211 -7.25 -19.84 -6.85
C PHE A 211 -7.71 -19.76 -5.40
N GLY A 212 -6.82 -19.22 -4.59
CA GLY A 212 -7.08 -18.69 -3.27
C GLY A 212 -5.93 -17.77 -2.96
N HIS A 213 -6.19 -16.48 -2.86
CA HIS A 213 -5.24 -15.39 -2.55
C HIS A 213 -4.43 -15.59 -1.25
N ALA A 214 -4.45 -16.77 -0.63
CA ALA A 214 -3.94 -17.05 0.70
C ALA A 214 -2.41 -17.25 0.76
N ASN A 215 -1.75 -17.61 -0.36
CA ASN A 215 -0.33 -18.00 -0.35
C ASN A 215 0.58 -17.24 -1.34
N ALA A 216 0.07 -16.28 -2.09
CA ALA A 216 0.86 -15.48 -3.02
C ALA A 216 0.82 -14.01 -2.63
N ASP A 217 1.97 -13.36 -2.72
CA ASP A 217 2.10 -11.92 -2.55
C ASP A 217 1.79 -11.17 -3.83
N TRP A 218 1.68 -9.85 -3.72
CA TRP A 218 1.29 -8.94 -4.80
C TRP A 218 2.42 -8.05 -5.29
N GLU A 219 3.47 -7.94 -4.49
CA GLU A 219 4.62 -7.07 -4.75
C GLU A 219 5.88 -7.88 -4.51
N TYR A 220 6.73 -7.91 -5.51
CA TYR A 220 7.99 -8.65 -5.52
C TYR A 220 9.11 -7.73 -6.02
N ALA A 221 10.33 -8.01 -5.60
CA ALA A 221 11.53 -7.38 -6.16
C ALA A 221 12.60 -8.45 -6.36
N ILE A 222 13.40 -8.35 -7.41
CA ILE A 222 14.57 -9.22 -7.60
C ILE A 222 15.80 -8.44 -7.20
N GLN A 223 16.46 -8.89 -6.13
CA GLN A 223 17.68 -8.29 -5.59
C GLN A 223 18.66 -9.41 -5.27
N ASP A 224 19.94 -9.20 -5.57
CA ASP A 224 21.01 -10.18 -5.34
C ASP A 224 20.67 -11.58 -5.90
N SER A 225 20.05 -11.64 -7.09
CA SER A 225 19.60 -12.88 -7.73
C SER A 225 18.55 -13.69 -6.93
N VAL A 226 17.84 -13.07 -5.99
CA VAL A 226 16.76 -13.69 -5.17
C VAL A 226 15.49 -12.86 -5.28
N VAL A 227 14.32 -13.51 -5.13
CA VAL A 227 13.02 -12.82 -5.07
C VAL A 227 12.73 -12.39 -3.63
N HIS A 228 12.56 -11.09 -3.44
CA HIS A 228 12.19 -10.43 -2.19
C HIS A 228 10.71 -10.06 -2.21
N VAL A 229 10.12 -9.99 -1.01
CA VAL A 229 8.74 -9.54 -0.79
C VAL A 229 8.73 -8.51 0.34
N PRO A 230 8.10 -7.33 0.17
CA PRO A 230 8.03 -6.35 1.23
C PRO A 230 7.16 -6.85 2.39
N ARG A 231 7.66 -6.62 3.61
CA ARG A 231 6.97 -6.92 4.86
C ARG A 231 7.06 -5.71 5.76
N ILE A 232 5.90 -5.28 6.27
CA ILE A 232 5.83 -4.18 7.22
C ILE A 232 6.08 -4.78 8.60
N PHE A 233 7.18 -4.37 9.22
CA PHE A 233 7.43 -4.62 10.63
C PHE A 233 7.23 -3.33 11.41
N PRO A 234 6.63 -3.37 12.60
CA PRO A 234 6.65 -2.22 13.49
C PRO A 234 8.11 -1.84 13.73
N ALA A 235 8.42 -0.56 13.54
CA ALA A 235 9.76 -0.05 13.81
C ALA A 235 10.08 -0.30 15.29
N MET A 236 10.94 -1.28 15.57
CA MET A 236 11.39 -1.63 16.93
C MET A 236 12.31 -0.55 17.55
N GLY A 237 12.26 0.69 17.05
CA GLY A 237 13.22 1.75 17.36
C GLY A 237 12.78 3.20 17.12
N SER A 238 11.49 3.51 16.99
CA SER A 238 10.99 4.91 16.96
C SER A 238 10.01 5.24 18.08
N LYS A 239 9.99 4.40 19.13
CA LYS A 239 10.03 4.93 20.49
C LYS A 239 11.38 4.51 21.02
N GLU A 240 12.30 5.46 21.19
CA GLU A 240 13.24 5.31 22.31
C GLU A 240 12.43 5.35 23.61
N GLU A 241 11.60 4.33 23.86
CA GLU A 241 11.42 3.84 25.21
C GLU A 241 12.76 3.17 25.54
N SER A 242 13.71 4.04 25.89
CA SER A 242 14.98 3.66 26.47
C SER A 242 14.65 2.65 27.58
N LYS A 243 14.96 1.36 27.34
CA LYS A 243 14.71 0.28 28.31
C LYS A 243 15.48 0.49 29.62
N THR A 244 16.36 1.49 29.64
CA THR A 244 16.87 2.19 30.82
C THR A 244 16.29 3.61 30.86
N LYS A 245 15.14 3.78 31.53
CA LYS A 245 14.67 5.12 31.95
C LYS A 245 15.65 5.67 32.97
N THR A 246 16.71 6.32 32.51
CA THR A 246 17.54 7.15 33.37
C THR A 246 16.75 8.42 33.63
N PHE A 247 16.51 8.76 34.90
CA PHE A 247 15.87 10.03 35.25
C PHE A 247 16.67 11.18 34.62
N GLN A 248 16.05 11.88 33.68
CA GLN A 248 16.58 13.13 33.16
C GLN A 248 15.87 14.32 33.80
N PRO A 249 16.56 15.45 33.97
CA PRO A 249 15.93 16.69 34.41
C PRO A 249 14.79 17.08 33.49
N PHE A 250 13.68 17.53 34.07
CA PHE A 250 12.48 17.95 33.33
C PHE A 250 12.72 19.20 32.46
N GLN A 251 13.72 20.02 32.81
CA GLN A 251 14.12 21.21 32.05
C GLN A 251 15.53 21.03 31.47
N GLY A 252 15.68 21.33 30.18
CA GLY A 252 16.98 21.35 29.51
C GLY A 252 17.01 22.41 28.40
N PRO A 253 18.11 23.17 28.25
CA PRO A 253 18.18 24.29 27.29
C PRO A 253 18.11 23.85 25.82
N HIS A 254 18.18 22.56 25.52
CA HIS A 254 18.17 22.00 24.16
C HIS A 254 17.02 21.00 23.95
N ARG A 255 16.06 20.96 24.88
CA ARG A 255 14.96 19.99 24.87
C ARG A 255 13.70 20.60 25.53
N PRO A 256 13.06 21.58 24.90
CA PRO A 256 11.81 22.13 25.43
C PRO A 256 10.73 21.05 25.40
N LEU A 257 10.11 20.81 26.56
CA LEU A 257 8.95 19.92 26.68
C LEU A 257 7.68 20.75 26.58
N VAL A 258 6.79 20.38 25.67
CA VAL A 258 5.46 21.00 25.54
C VAL A 258 4.41 19.98 25.94
N TRP A 259 3.36 20.46 26.60
CA TRP A 259 2.19 19.64 26.90
C TRP A 259 1.32 19.53 25.65
N GLU A 260 1.11 18.31 25.18
CA GLU A 260 0.22 18.02 24.06
C GLU A 260 -0.92 17.13 24.53
N GLU A 261 -2.16 17.50 24.19
CA GLU A 261 -3.34 16.69 24.45
C GLU A 261 -3.52 15.70 23.32
N ALA A 262 -3.52 14.40 23.64
CA ALA A 262 -3.84 13.39 22.64
C ALA A 262 -5.31 13.53 22.24
N LEU A 263 -5.53 13.87 20.97
CA LEU A 263 -6.86 14.12 20.38
C LEU A 263 -7.82 12.93 20.54
N ASP A 264 -7.28 11.72 20.73
CA ASP A 264 -8.04 10.47 20.69
C ASP A 264 -8.34 9.86 22.07
N SER A 265 -7.54 10.17 23.11
CA SER A 265 -7.65 9.52 24.43
C SER A 265 -8.00 10.48 25.57
N GLY A 266 -7.90 11.80 25.38
CA GLY A 266 -8.07 12.78 26.45
C GLY A 266 -6.97 12.73 27.52
N GLU A 267 -5.95 11.88 27.34
CA GLU A 267 -4.74 11.87 28.17
C GLU A 267 -3.66 12.71 27.48
N GLY A 268 -3.36 13.86 28.05
CA GLY A 268 -2.22 14.68 27.62
C GLY A 268 -0.91 14.20 28.22
N GLY A 269 0.19 14.51 27.52
CA GLY A 269 1.54 14.18 27.94
C GLY A 269 2.54 15.26 27.54
N PHE A 270 3.70 15.25 28.18
CA PHE A 270 4.81 16.11 27.77
C PHE A 270 5.56 15.46 26.61
N VAL A 271 5.69 16.18 25.50
CA VAL A 271 6.42 15.76 24.29
C VAL A 271 7.57 16.73 24.06
N GLU A 272 8.69 16.23 23.55
CA GLU A 272 9.82 17.08 23.15
C GLU A 272 9.47 17.85 21.89
N GLN A 273 9.51 19.17 22.00
CA GLN A 273 9.38 20.03 20.84
C GLN A 273 10.74 20.10 20.15
N TRP A 274 10.83 19.49 18.97
CA TRP A 274 11.99 19.62 18.10
C TRP A 274 12.00 21.05 17.55
N CYS A 275 13.10 21.77 17.74
CA CYS A 275 13.26 23.20 17.42
C CYS A 275 12.75 23.56 16.00
N GLY A 276 11.54 24.08 15.93
CA GLY A 276 11.08 25.03 14.92
C GLY A 276 11.16 26.43 15.52
N ALA A 277 11.35 27.45 14.68
CA ALA A 277 11.49 28.84 15.10
C ALA A 277 10.42 29.23 16.14
N ALA A 278 10.84 29.80 17.26
CA ALA A 278 9.91 30.39 18.21
C ALA A 278 9.14 31.50 17.48
N ASP A 279 7.85 31.30 17.26
CA ASP A 279 6.99 32.34 16.71
C ASP A 279 7.09 33.58 17.62
N GLU A 280 7.33 34.76 17.03
CA GLU A 280 7.34 36.02 17.76
C GLU A 280 5.99 36.20 18.49
N LEU A 281 6.05 36.43 19.79
CA LEU A 281 4.85 36.64 20.61
C LEU A 281 4.11 37.89 20.14
N ALA A 282 2.78 37.78 20.00
CA ALA A 282 1.94 38.91 19.65
C ALA A 282 2.04 40.05 20.68
N ASP A 283 1.88 41.28 20.22
CA ASP A 283 2.00 42.48 21.04
C ASP A 283 1.00 42.44 22.21
N GLY A 284 1.51 42.60 23.44
CA GLY A 284 0.73 42.47 24.68
C GLY A 284 0.75 41.07 25.33
N VAL A 285 1.46 40.09 24.77
CA VAL A 285 1.65 38.76 25.39
C VAL A 285 3.05 38.67 26.01
N VAL A 286 3.13 38.24 27.27
CA VAL A 286 4.41 38.10 28.00
C VAL A 286 4.70 36.62 28.21
N GLN A 287 5.91 36.20 27.89
CA GLN A 287 6.40 34.86 28.21
C GLN A 287 6.56 34.72 29.73
N ILE A 288 5.90 33.72 30.31
CA ILE A 288 6.03 33.41 31.73
C ILE A 288 6.91 32.18 31.88
N GLU A 289 8.02 32.32 32.60
CA GLU A 289 8.86 31.19 33.01
C GLU A 289 8.18 30.49 34.20
N LEU A 290 7.94 29.18 34.05
CA LEU A 290 7.20 28.37 35.02
C LEU A 290 8.18 27.61 35.94
N ASP A 291 8.29 28.06 37.19
CA ASP A 291 9.17 27.43 38.19
C ASP A 291 8.54 26.22 38.89
N ALA A 292 7.20 26.16 38.97
CA ALA A 292 6.48 25.04 39.59
C ALA A 292 5.04 24.92 39.08
N LEU A 293 4.55 23.68 38.95
CA LEU A 293 3.17 23.34 38.61
C LEU A 293 2.54 22.48 39.70
N ALA A 294 1.38 22.89 40.20
CA ALA A 294 0.57 22.08 41.11
C ALA A 294 -0.57 21.42 40.32
N LYS A 295 -0.71 20.09 40.42
CA LYS A 295 -1.81 19.35 39.82
C LYS A 295 -3.05 19.48 40.71
N VAL A 296 -4.02 20.30 40.31
CA VAL A 296 -5.32 20.39 40.99
C VAL A 296 -6.32 19.51 40.25
N SER A 297 -6.81 18.47 40.91
CA SER A 297 -7.84 17.59 40.36
C SER A 297 -9.22 18.25 40.46
N ARG A 298 -9.63 18.99 39.44
CA ARG A 298 -11.03 19.02 38.96
C ARG A 298 -11.17 19.86 37.70
N GLN A 299 -11.86 19.28 36.72
CA GLN A 299 -12.44 19.95 35.57
C GLN A 299 -13.23 21.19 36.02
N TYR A 300 -13.20 22.22 35.16
CA TYR A 300 -13.95 23.48 35.18
C TYR A 300 -13.32 24.67 35.90
N LEU A 301 -12.98 25.66 35.05
CA LEU A 301 -12.63 27.07 35.26
C LEU A 301 -11.16 27.42 35.55
N LEU A 302 -10.63 28.24 34.62
CA LEU A 302 -9.42 29.03 34.75
C LEU A 302 -9.35 29.71 36.13
N TRP A 303 -8.22 29.53 36.81
CA TRP A 303 -7.26 30.57 37.21
C TRP A 303 -6.24 29.88 38.12
N SER A 304 -5.02 29.65 37.62
CA SER A 304 -3.92 29.20 38.46
C SER A 304 -3.49 30.34 39.37
N MET A 305 -3.28 30.02 40.65
CA MET A 305 -2.67 30.94 41.61
C MET A 305 -1.18 31.07 41.25
N ILE A 306 -0.83 32.11 40.50
CA ILE A 306 0.55 32.44 40.14
C ILE A 306 1.23 33.05 41.37
N ILE A 307 2.25 32.39 41.91
CA ILE A 307 3.19 33.04 42.84
C ILE A 307 4.27 33.69 41.98
N THR A 308 4.10 34.97 41.67
CA THR A 308 5.10 35.77 40.94
C THR A 308 6.11 36.36 41.92
N ARG A 309 7.40 36.19 41.64
CA ARG A 309 8.45 37.06 42.17
C ARG A 309 8.84 38.03 41.05
N SER A 310 8.46 39.30 41.20
CA SER A 310 8.90 40.34 40.27
C SER A 310 10.41 40.54 40.43
N ILE A 311 11.17 40.28 39.36
CA ILE A 311 12.51 40.82 39.20
C ILE A 311 12.34 42.17 38.49
N LEU A 312 12.39 43.24 39.28
CA LEU A 312 12.68 44.57 38.76
C LEU A 312 14.20 44.68 38.72
N ASP A 313 14.77 44.61 37.53
CA ASP A 313 16.12 45.13 37.29
C ASP A 313 16.06 46.29 36.28
N LYS A 314 16.90 47.28 36.57
CA LYS A 314 16.91 48.66 36.06
C LYS A 314 17.26 48.80 34.59
#